data_AF-A0A382NJP1-F1
#
_entry.id   AF-A0A382NJP1-F1
#
_cell.length_a   1.000
_cell.length_b   1.000
_cell.length_c   1.000
_cell.angle_alpha   90.00
_cell.angle_beta   90.00
_cell.angle_gamma   90.00
#
_symmetry.space_group_name_H-M   'P 1'
#
loop_
_entity.id
_entity.type
_entity.pdbx_description
1 polymer ?
#
loop_
_entity_poly.entity_id
_entity_poly.type
_entity_poly.pdbx_seq_one_letter_code
_entity_poly.pdbx_strand_id
1 'polypeptide(L)' 'MEDSVEIDVTGLVLPERIEVAKASEDGSSAEFVVEPLERGFGHTLGNSVRRA' A
#
# COMPACT_ATOMS: atom_id res chain seq x y z
N MET A 1 -7.14 35.29 3.01
CA MET A 1 -7.91 34.44 2.08
C MET A 1 -7.16 33.13 2.02
N GLU A 2 -7.69 32.10 2.67
CA GLU A 2 -7.18 30.74 2.52
C GLU A 2 -7.83 30.18 1.26
N ASP A 3 -7.08 30.14 0.16
CA ASP A 3 -7.46 29.35 -1.00
C ASP A 3 -7.33 27.88 -0.60
N SER A 4 -8.46 27.27 -0.26
CA SER A 4 -8.57 25.82 -0.12
C SER A 4 -8.32 25.19 -1.49
N VAL A 5 -7.17 24.54 -1.65
CA VAL A 5 -6.86 23.75 -2.84
C VAL A 5 -7.67 22.45 -2.76
N GLU A 6 -8.66 22.31 -3.63
CA GLU A 6 -9.27 21.00 -3.89
C GLU A 6 -8.30 20.15 -4.71
N ILE A 7 -7.89 19.01 -4.15
CA ILE A 7 -7.13 18.00 -4.87
C ILE A 7 -8.11 16.98 -5.40
N ASP A 8 -8.20 16.86 -6.73
CA ASP A 8 -8.93 15.77 -7.35
C ASP A 8 -8.16 14.46 -7.17
N VAL A 9 -8.74 13.56 -6.39
CA VAL A 9 -8.21 12.21 -6.13
C VAL A 9 -8.98 11.13 -6.90
N THR A 10 -9.91 11.55 -7.77
CA THR A 10 -10.70 10.64 -8.58
C THR A 10 -9.78 9.91 -9.57
N GLY A 11 -9.99 8.59 -9.70
CA GLY A 11 -9.26 7.77 -10.67
C GLY A 11 -7.91 7.22 -10.20
N LEU A 12 -7.50 7.49 -8.95
CA LEU A 12 -6.37 6.78 -8.36
C LEU A 12 -6.66 5.28 -8.24
N VAL A 13 -5.64 4.47 -8.52
CA VAL A 13 -5.73 3.02 -8.35
C VAL A 13 -5.61 2.66 -6.87
N LEU A 14 -6.68 2.09 -6.32
CA LEU A 14 -6.72 1.59 -4.95
C LEU A 14 -6.35 0.09 -4.91
N PRO A 15 -5.72 -0.38 -3.83
CA PRO A 15 -5.52 -1.81 -3.63
C PRO A 15 -6.86 -2.51 -3.41
N GLU A 16 -7.04 -3.63 -4.11
CA GLU A 16 -8.28 -4.42 -4.07
C GLU A 16 -8.04 -5.79 -3.41
N ARG A 17 -6.81 -6.31 -3.47
CA ARG A 17 -6.45 -7.61 -2.92
C ARG A 17 -5.22 -7.51 -2.02
N ILE A 18 -5.30 -8.25 -0.91
CA ILE A 18 -4.17 -8.59 -0.06
C ILE A 18 -4.15 -10.11 0.06
N GLU A 19 -3.00 -10.72 -0.20
CA GLU A 19 -2.80 -12.16 -0.23
C GLU A 19 -1.55 -12.55 0.57
N VAL A 20 -1.61 -13.67 1.29
CA VAL A 20 -0.44 -14.27 1.94
C VAL A 20 0.21 -15.23 0.95
N ALA A 21 1.27 -14.78 0.31
CA ALA A 21 1.97 -15.59 -0.70
C ALA A 21 2.80 -16.72 -0.06
N LYS A 22 3.42 -16.44 1.11
CA LYS A 22 4.18 -17.43 1.89
C LYS A 22 4.05 -17.13 3.38
N ALA A 23 4.11 -18.17 4.20
CA ALA A 23 4.26 -18.06 5.65
C ALA A 23 5.15 -19.21 6.12
N SER A 24 6.07 -18.94 7.05
CA SER A 24 6.85 -20.00 7.68
C SER A 24 6.03 -20.73 8.73
N GLU A 25 6.26 -22.03 8.87
CA GLU A 25 5.54 -22.88 9.85
C GLU A 25 5.78 -22.43 11.30
N ASP A 26 6.97 -21.88 11.58
CA ASP A 26 7.34 -21.34 12.88
C ASP A 26 6.80 -19.92 13.15
N GLY A 27 6.10 -19.32 12.17
CA GLY A 27 5.50 -17.99 12.27
C GLY A 27 6.49 -16.82 12.28
N SER A 28 7.78 -17.07 12.07
CA SER A 28 8.81 -16.03 12.10
C SER A 28 8.85 -15.15 10.85
N SER A 29 8.27 -15.60 9.73
CA SER A 29 8.28 -14.87 8.46
C SER A 29 7.01 -15.10 7.65
N ALA A 30 6.60 -14.07 6.90
CA ALA A 30 5.54 -14.16 5.92
C ALA A 30 5.78 -13.16 4.78
N GLU A 31 5.29 -13.51 3.59
CA GLU A 31 5.32 -12.69 2.38
C GLU A 31 3.88 -12.35 2.00
N PHE A 32 3.60 -11.06 1.83
CA PHE A 32 2.29 -10.56 1.44
C PHE A 32 2.36 -9.89 0.07
N VAL A 33 1.35 -10.12 -0.75
CA VAL A 33 1.16 -9.44 -2.03
C VAL A 33 -0.05 -8.52 -1.92
N VAL A 34 0.14 -7.25 -2.26
CA VAL A 34 -0.91 -6.23 -2.28
C VAL A 34 -1.00 -5.68 -3.70
N GLU A 35 -2.16 -5.80 -4.34
CA GLU A 35 -2.35 -5.35 -5.71
C GLU A 35 -3.82 -4.97 -6.01
N PRO A 36 -4.06 -4.13 -7.04
CA PRO A 36 -3.07 -3.29 -7.72
C PRO A 36 -2.61 -2.11 -6.83
N LEU A 37 -1.55 -1.40 -7.21
CA LEU A 37 -1.15 -0.16 -6.56
C LEU A 37 -0.91 0.91 -7.60
N GLU A 38 -1.35 2.14 -7.30
CA GLU A 38 -1.00 3.32 -8.08
C GLU A 38 0.53 3.43 -8.21
N ARG A 39 1.01 3.89 -9.37
CA ARG A 39 2.44 3.99 -9.62
C ARG A 39 3.09 4.89 -8.56
N GLY A 40 4.15 4.38 -7.92
CA GLY A 40 4.87 5.08 -6.86
C GLY A 40 4.35 4.83 -5.44
N PHE A 41 3.10 4.36 -5.28
CA PHE A 41 2.53 4.12 -3.95
C PHE A 41 3.13 2.89 -3.24
N GLY A 42 3.67 1.93 -3.99
CA GLY A 42 4.39 0.79 -3.41
C GLY A 42 5.56 1.20 -2.52
N HIS A 43 6.33 2.22 -2.89
CA HIS A 43 7.41 2.74 -2.05
C HIS A 43 6.89 3.46 -0.81
N THR A 44 5.84 4.25 -0.93
CA THR A 44 5.23 4.97 0.20
C THR A 44 4.67 4.01 1.24
N LEU A 45 3.90 3.02 0.78
CA LEU A 45 3.32 1.99 1.65
C LEU A 45 4.43 1.14 2.29
N GLY A 46 5.35 0.61 1.49
CA GLY A 46 6.45 -0.23 1.98
C GLY A 46 7.34 0.50 2.99
N ASN A 47 7.66 1.78 2.76
CA ASN A 47 8.44 2.56 3.72
C ASN A 47 7.70 2.82 5.03
N SER A 48 6.38 3.06 4.97
CA SER A 48 5.56 3.26 6.15
C SER A 48 5.50 1.98 6.98
N VAL A 49 5.18 0.84 6.36
CA VAL A 49 5.10 -0.47 7.03
C VAL A 49 6.45 -0.89 7.61
N ARG A 50 7.55 -0.68 6.89
CA ARG A 50 8.90 -1.00 7.40
C ARG A 50 9.28 -0.19 8.65
N ARG A 51 8.68 0.99 8.84
CA ARG A 51 8.99 1.90 9.95
C ARG A 51 7.99 1.81 11.10
N ALA A 52 6.80 1.28 10.85
CA ALA A 52 5.78 1.02 11.86
C ALA A 52 6.26 -0.07 12.84
#